data_AF-A0A7Y9XYQ8-F1
#
_entry.id   AF-A0A7Y9XYQ8-F1
#
_cell.length_a   1.000
_cell.length_b   1.000
_cell.length_c   1.000
_cell.angle_alpha   90.00
_cell.angle_beta   90.00
_cell.angle_gamma   90.00
#
_symmetry.space_group_name_H-M   'P 1'
#
loop_
_entity.id
_entity.type
_entity.pdbx_description
1 polymer ?
#
loop_
_entity_poly.entity_id
_entity_poly.type
_entity_poly.pdbx_seq_one_letter_code
_entity_poly.pdbx_strand_id
1 'polypeptide(L)'
;MKKPTSVGVKLTNVLLDEVDSLAASKGTSRSEIIRTALAIGLPQLKAGVSPDIGRILTIFEYTQLALSLIVDRQYPEDGDEIFDMAVRNVEAFHS
;
A
#
# COMPACT_ATOMS: atom_id res chain seq x y z
N MET A 1 -26.35 6.20 -15.56
CA MET A 1 -24.92 5.86 -15.56
C MET A 1 -24.22 6.73 -16.62
N LYS A 2 -23.16 7.47 -16.29
CA LYS A 2 -22.44 8.28 -17.29
C LYS A 2 -21.75 7.34 -18.29
N LYS A 3 -21.83 7.64 -19.59
CA LYS A 3 -21.24 6.82 -20.66
C LYS A 3 -19.71 6.95 -20.60
N PRO A 4 -18.94 5.84 -20.71
CA PRO A 4 -17.48 5.94 -20.76
C PRO A 4 -17.03 6.67 -22.03
N THR A 5 -16.08 7.60 -21.87
CA THR A 5 -15.45 8.34 -22.96
C THR A 5 -14.00 7.87 -23.11
N SER A 6 -13.55 7.68 -24.35
CA SER A 6 -12.16 7.31 -24.63
C SER A 6 -11.23 8.51 -24.53
N VAL A 7 -10.07 8.31 -23.90
CA VAL A 7 -8.96 9.28 -23.85
C VAL A 7 -7.68 8.54 -24.23
N GLY A 8 -6.84 9.17 -25.05
CA GLY A 8 -5.51 8.65 -25.41
C GLY A 8 -4.42 9.26 -24.55
N VAL A 9 -3.44 8.45 -24.16
CA VAL A 9 -2.23 8.89 -23.44
C VAL A 9 -0.99 8.26 -24.07
N LYS A 10 0.16 8.92 -23.95
CA LYS A 10 1.46 8.34 -24.31
C LYS A 10 2.12 7.79 -23.05
N LEU A 11 2.54 6.53 -23.09
CA LEU A 11 3.27 5.86 -22.03
C LEU A 11 4.66 5.47 -22.53
N THR A 12 5.61 5.32 -21.62
CA THR A 12 6.90 4.67 -21.93
C THR A 12 6.67 3.18 -22.16
N ASN A 13 7.58 2.53 -22.89
CA ASN A 13 7.49 1.08 -23.11
C ASN A 13 7.52 0.31 -21.79
N VAL A 14 8.36 0.72 -20.84
CA VAL A 14 8.45 0.12 -19.50
C VAL A 14 7.08 0.13 -18.80
N LEU A 15 6.40 1.27 -18.76
CA LEU A 15 5.12 1.38 -18.09
C LEU A 15 4.01 0.60 -18.82
N LEU A 16 4.08 0.53 -20.15
CA LEU A 16 3.16 -0.29 -20.93
C LEU A 16 3.35 -1.78 -20.64
N ASP A 17 4.60 -2.26 -20.55
CA ASP A 17 4.94 -3.65 -20.26
C ASP A 17 4.48 -4.05 -18.84
N GLU A 18 4.59 -3.15 -17.87
CA GLU A 18 4.06 -3.35 -16.51
C GLU A 18 2.52 -3.48 -16.50
N VAL A 19 1.82 -2.59 -17.21
CA VAL A 19 0.36 -2.65 -17.35
C VAL A 19 -0.06 -3.95 -18.01
N ASP A 20 0.65 -4.40 -19.04
CA ASP A 20 0.38 -5.65 -19.76
C ASP A 20 0.56 -6.87 -18.87
N SER A 21 1.68 -6.92 -18.15
CA SER A 21 1.99 -8.02 -17.23
C SER A 21 0.95 -8.11 -16.12
N LEU A 22 0.52 -6.98 -15.56
CA LEU A 22 -0.51 -6.95 -14.52
C LEU A 22 -1.91 -7.28 -15.05
N ALA A 23 -2.23 -6.84 -16.25
CA ALA A 23 -3.49 -7.19 -16.91
C ALA A 23 -3.57 -8.71 -17.14
N ALA A 24 -2.47 -9.32 -17.62
CA ALA A 24 -2.37 -10.75 -17.83
C ALA A 24 -2.48 -11.54 -16.52
N SER A 25 -1.76 -11.14 -15.46
CA SER A 25 -1.80 -11.85 -14.18
C SER A 25 -3.16 -11.79 -13.49
N LYS A 26 -3.93 -10.71 -13.71
CA LYS A 26 -5.29 -10.55 -13.18
C LYS A 26 -6.40 -11.03 -14.13
N GLY A 27 -6.07 -11.50 -15.33
CA GLY A 27 -7.06 -11.91 -16.33
C GLY A 27 -8.01 -10.79 -16.74
N THR A 28 -7.53 -9.53 -16.80
CA THR A 28 -8.35 -8.35 -17.10
C THR A 28 -7.76 -7.51 -18.24
N SER A 29 -8.45 -6.44 -18.63
CA SER A 29 -8.00 -5.55 -19.71
C SER A 29 -7.00 -4.49 -19.22
N ARG A 30 -6.12 -4.00 -20.12
CA ARG A 30 -5.28 -2.81 -19.88
C ARG A 30 -6.10 -1.63 -19.37
N SER A 31 -7.27 -1.40 -19.97
CA SER A 31 -8.15 -0.30 -19.59
C SER A 31 -8.69 -0.44 -18.17
N GLU A 32 -8.92 -1.66 -17.69
CA GLU A 32 -9.32 -1.87 -16.30
C GLU A 32 -8.17 -1.56 -15.34
N ILE A 33 -6.96 -2.06 -15.61
CA ILE A 33 -5.77 -1.75 -14.83
C ILE A 33 -5.54 -0.24 -14.73
N ILE A 34 -5.60 0.47 -15.85
CA ILE A 34 -5.44 1.93 -15.91
C ILE A 34 -6.55 2.64 -15.11
N ARG A 35 -7.81 2.21 -15.23
CA ARG A 35 -8.91 2.77 -14.45
C ARG A 35 -8.71 2.56 -12.96
N THR A 36 -8.30 1.36 -12.53
CA THR A 36 -8.01 1.06 -11.13
C THR A 36 -6.87 1.95 -10.61
N ALA A 37 -5.78 2.06 -11.38
CA ALA A 37 -4.65 2.92 -11.03
C ALA A 37 -5.08 4.39 -10.87
N LEU A 38 -5.92 4.90 -11.78
CA LEU A 38 -6.47 6.25 -11.68
C LEU A 38 -7.41 6.42 -10.46
N ALA A 39 -8.24 5.43 -10.16
CA ALA A 39 -9.13 5.45 -9.01
C ALA A 39 -8.36 5.52 -7.68
N ILE A 40 -7.18 4.91 -7.61
CA ILE A 40 -6.29 4.93 -6.44
C ILE A 40 -5.44 6.20 -6.41
N GLY A 41 -4.83 6.58 -7.53
CA GLY A 41 -3.86 7.68 -7.61
C GLY A 41 -4.51 9.07 -7.57
N LEU A 42 -5.66 9.28 -8.20
CA LEU A 42 -6.30 10.60 -8.23
C LEU A 42 -6.67 11.14 -6.83
N PRO A 43 -7.24 10.35 -5.90
CA PRO A 43 -7.46 10.80 -4.53
C PRO A 43 -6.17 11.21 -3.81
N GLN A 44 -5.07 10.46 -4.00
CA GLN A 44 -3.78 10.76 -3.37
C GLN A 44 -3.20 12.08 -3.90
N LEU A 45 -3.20 12.26 -5.22
CA LEU A 45 -2.77 13.49 -5.86
C LEU A 45 -3.60 14.70 -5.39
N LYS A 46 -4.92 14.53 -5.23
CA LYS A 46 -5.80 15.59 -4.68
C LYS A 46 -5.49 15.95 -3.24
N ALA A 47 -5.06 14.97 -2.44
CA ALA A 47 -4.65 15.19 -1.05
C ALA A 47 -3.26 15.84 -0.93
N GLY A 48 -2.58 16.14 -2.05
CA GLY A 48 -1.19 16.62 -2.03
C GLY A 48 -0.19 15.54 -1.62
N VAL A 49 -0.62 14.27 -1.58
CA VAL A 49 0.20 13.14 -1.24
C VAL A 49 0.90 12.65 -2.50
N SER A 50 2.17 12.99 -2.64
CA SER A 50 3.07 12.19 -3.47
C SER A 50 3.53 11.03 -2.59
N PRO A 51 3.27 9.76 -2.96
CA PRO A 51 3.75 8.63 -2.18
C PRO A 51 5.27 8.56 -2.29
N ASP A 52 5.94 9.25 -1.37
CA ASP A 52 7.32 8.97 -1.04
C ASP A 52 7.31 7.66 -0.24
N ILE A 53 7.45 6.55 -0.97
CA ILE A 53 7.50 5.20 -0.41
C ILE A 53 8.59 5.13 0.66
N GLY A 54 9.71 5.80 0.46
CA GLY A 54 10.79 5.90 1.44
C GLY A 54 10.29 6.54 2.74
N ARG A 55 9.61 7.69 2.65
CA ARG A 55 9.03 8.36 3.83
C ARG A 55 7.98 7.50 4.53
N ILE A 56 7.16 6.76 3.79
CA ILE A 56 6.16 5.86 4.37
C ILE A 56 6.84 4.72 5.14
N LEU A 57 7.86 4.08 4.55
CA LEU A 57 8.65 3.05 5.23
C LEU A 57 9.33 3.60 6.49
N THR A 58 9.95 4.77 6.40
CA THR A 58 10.56 5.43 7.56
C THR A 58 9.57 5.69 8.69
N ILE A 59 8.33 6.10 8.38
CA ILE A 59 7.29 6.30 9.39
C ILE A 59 6.92 4.97 10.06
N PHE A 60 6.79 3.89 9.27
CA PHE A 60 6.50 2.56 9.80
C PHE A 60 7.63 2.06 10.71
N GLU A 61 8.87 2.11 10.25
CA GLU A 61 10.05 1.71 11.03
C GLU A 61 10.16 2.50 12.32
N TYR A 62 9.99 3.83 12.24
CA TYR A 62 10.04 4.69 13.42
C TYR A 62 8.93 4.37 14.43
N THR A 63 7.72 4.10 13.94
CA THR A 63 6.59 3.74 14.80
C THR A 63 6.84 2.40 15.50
N GLN A 64 7.34 1.39 14.77
CA GLN A 64 7.68 0.09 15.37
C GLN A 64 8.78 0.24 16.42
N LEU A 65 9.86 0.98 16.12
CA LEU A 65 10.95 1.20 17.06
C LEU A 65 10.50 1.96 18.32
N ALA A 66 9.68 3.00 18.15
CA ALA A 66 9.14 3.76 19.27
C ALA A 66 8.26 2.88 20.18
N LEU A 67 7.45 2.01 19.58
CA LEU A 67 6.63 1.05 20.32
C LEU A 67 7.49 0.01 21.06
N SER A 68 8.49 -0.58 20.41
CA SER A 68 9.44 -1.50 21.06
C SER A 68 10.11 -0.84 22.26
N LEU A 69 10.59 0.40 22.11
CA LEU A 69 11.21 1.15 23.22
C LEU A 69 10.23 1.42 24.37
N ILE A 70 8.95 1.67 24.09
CA ILE A 70 7.93 1.85 25.13
C ILE A 70 7.69 0.54 25.88
N VAL A 71 7.54 -0.57 25.15
CA VAL A 71 7.32 -1.89 25.72
C VAL A 71 8.52 -2.29 26.59
N ASP A 72 9.74 -2.19 26.08
CA ASP A 72 10.96 -2.52 26.81
C ASP A 72 11.10 -1.71 28.11
N ARG A 73 10.68 -0.44 28.12
CA ARG A 73 10.81 0.42 29.29
C ARG A 73 9.71 0.22 30.32
N GLN A 74 8.48 -0.03 29.88
CA GLN A 74 7.31 -0.10 30.77
C GLN A 74 7.00 -1.53 31.22
N TYR A 75 7.37 -2.52 30.41
CA TYR A 75 7.09 -3.94 30.59
C TYR A 75 8.34 -4.79 30.31
N PRO A 76 9.46 -4.56 31.03
CA PRO A 76 10.74 -5.21 30.74
C PRO A 76 10.71 -6.75 30.87
N GLU A 77 9.82 -7.30 31.70
CA GLU A 77 9.69 -8.74 31.92
C GLU A 77 8.70 -9.42 30.96
N ASP A 78 7.76 -8.65 30.40
CA ASP A 78 6.63 -9.17 29.61
C ASP A 78 6.75 -8.82 28.11
N GLY A 79 7.86 -8.18 27.69
CA GLY A 79 8.01 -7.62 26.34
C GLY A 79 7.81 -8.65 25.22
N ASP A 80 8.38 -9.85 25.38
CA ASP A 80 8.25 -10.95 24.43
C ASP A 80 6.79 -11.45 24.35
N GLU A 81 6.11 -11.58 25.49
CA GLU A 81 4.71 -12.01 25.52
C GLU A 81 3.78 -10.98 24.86
N ILE A 82 4.02 -9.69 25.10
CA ILE A 82 3.27 -8.59 24.47
C ILE A 82 3.44 -8.61 22.95
N PHE A 83 4.65 -8.86 22.46
CA PHE A 83 4.90 -8.99 21.03
C PHE A 83 4.14 -10.17 20.42
N ASP A 84 4.23 -11.34 21.05
CA ASP A 84 3.52 -12.55 20.62
C ASP A 84 2.00 -12.36 20.60
N MET A 85 1.45 -11.64 21.60
CA MET A 85 0.04 -11.25 21.61
C MET A 85 -0.32 -10.34 20.43
N ALA A 86 0.53 -9.37 20.11
CA ALA A 86 0.32 -8.47 18.98
C ALA A 86 0.26 -9.24 17.65
N VAL A 87 1.19 -10.20 17.45
CA VAL A 87 1.22 -11.06 16.25
C VAL A 87 -0.07 -11.86 16.14
N ARG A 88 -0.48 -12.56 17.21
CA ARG A 88 -1.73 -13.34 17.23
C ARG A 88 -2.96 -12.50 16.91
N ASN A 89 -3.04 -11.27 17.42
CA ASN A 89 -4.17 -10.37 17.17
C ASN A 89 -4.23 -9.93 15.70
N VAL A 90 -3.09 -9.66 15.07
CA VAL A 90 -3.01 -9.30 13.66
C VAL A 90 -3.42 -10.46 12.76
N GLU A 91 -2.96 -11.67 13.07
CA GLU A 91 -3.35 -12.89 12.34
C GLU A 91 -4.86 -13.14 12.44
N ALA A 92 -5.43 -13.01 13.63
CA ALA A 92 -6.86 -13.18 13.86
C ALA A 92 -7.71 -12.11 13.13
N PHE A 93 -7.20 -10.89 12.98
CA PHE A 93 -7.91 -9.81 12.29
C PHE A 93 -7.92 -9.96 10.76
N HIS A 94 -6.91 -10.62 10.19
CA HIS A 94 -6.78 -10.86 8.75
C HIS A 94 -7.35 -12.21 8.28
N SER A 95 -7.87 -13.03 9.21
CA SER A 95 -8.53 -14.32 8.96
C SER A 95 -10.05 -14.14 8.83
#